data_AF-A0A351ATL3-F1
#
_entry.id   AF-A0A351ATL3-F1
#
_cell.length_a   1.000
_cell.length_b   1.000
_cell.length_c   1.000
_cell.angle_alpha   90.00
_cell.angle_beta   90.00
_cell.angle_gamma   90.00
#
_symmetry.space_group_name_H-M   'P 1'
#
loop_
_entity.id
_entity.type
_entity.pdbx_description
1 polymer ?
#
loop_
_entity_poly.entity_id
_entity_poly.type
_entity_poly.pdbx_seq_one_letter_code
_entity_poly.pdbx_strand_id
1 'polypeptide(L)'
;MATFSDRNPDWIRWIAPEHFNDQDLFKIVIFFVFHSPCSNLSSMGKTLDEYGWSAPWRKPYYLNKQLRQASLYELVVYSAKGYNEMDVALEKADLKETFPSDFSRERICIYDNQGNQFLSVFYHIRNAFAHCRLNMVDVDGDCVFIFEDVQPKKNSNQLKVSARMILRKSTLLKWIDLIENGAREYQKTQN
;
A
#
# COMPACT_ATOMS: atom_id res chain seq x y z
N MET A 1 12.60 14.38 11.27
CA MET A 1 13.29 13.33 12.07
C MET A 1 12.82 11.97 11.60
N ALA A 2 13.48 10.87 11.96
CA ALA A 2 12.92 9.54 11.71
C ALA A 2 11.74 9.28 12.67
N THR A 3 10.66 8.72 12.16
CA THR A 3 9.49 8.31 12.95
C THR A 3 9.62 6.84 13.35
N PHE A 4 9.20 6.51 14.57
CA PHE A 4 9.32 5.17 15.14
C PHE A 4 7.95 4.62 15.54
N SER A 5 7.84 3.29 15.50
CA SER A 5 6.68 2.53 15.95
C SER A 5 7.15 1.46 16.94
N ASP A 6 6.26 1.10 17.86
CA ASP A 6 6.52 0.00 18.78
C ASP A 6 6.58 -1.32 18.02
N ARG A 7 7.26 -2.31 18.63
CA ARG A 7 7.36 -3.63 18.04
C ARG A 7 5.99 -4.30 17.90
N ASN A 8 5.17 -4.18 18.94
CA ASN A 8 3.86 -4.83 19.04
C ASN A 8 2.79 -3.81 19.46
N PRO A 9 2.44 -2.84 18.59
CA PRO A 9 1.37 -1.90 18.89
C PRO A 9 0.02 -2.65 18.99
N ASP A 10 -0.87 -2.16 19.85
CA ASP A 10 -2.11 -2.87 20.20
C ASP A 10 -3.01 -3.14 18.99
N TRP A 11 -3.01 -2.24 17.99
CA TRP A 11 -3.84 -2.36 16.80
C TRP A 11 -3.52 -3.59 15.94
N ILE A 12 -2.32 -4.16 16.01
CA ILE A 12 -1.99 -5.40 15.28
C ILE A 12 -2.79 -6.60 15.81
N ARG A 13 -3.30 -6.51 17.04
CA ARG A 13 -4.03 -7.60 17.71
C ARG A 13 -5.55 -7.44 17.64
N TRP A 14 -6.07 -6.43 16.95
CA TRP A 14 -7.51 -6.35 16.71
C TRP A 14 -7.97 -7.60 15.95
N ILE A 15 -9.13 -8.11 16.31
CA ILE A 15 -9.70 -9.30 15.69
C ILE A 15 -10.41 -8.85 14.41
N ALA A 16 -9.86 -9.20 13.26
CA ALA A 16 -10.53 -8.99 11.99
C ALA A 16 -11.78 -9.89 11.90
N PRO A 17 -12.91 -9.40 11.36
CA PRO A 17 -14.08 -10.22 11.12
C PRO A 17 -13.77 -11.45 10.24
N GLU A 18 -14.27 -12.62 10.63
CA GLU A 18 -14.00 -13.89 9.92
C GLU A 18 -14.48 -13.86 8.46
N HIS A 19 -15.54 -13.12 8.17
CA HIS A 19 -16.10 -13.00 6.81
C HIS A 19 -15.16 -12.29 5.83
N PHE A 20 -14.07 -11.65 6.29
CA PHE A 20 -13.01 -11.12 5.43
C PHE A 20 -12.00 -12.18 4.98
N ASN A 21 -12.03 -13.38 5.57
CA ASN A 21 -11.24 -14.53 5.12
C ASN A 21 -11.90 -15.18 3.90
N ASP A 22 -11.85 -14.50 2.77
CA ASP A 22 -12.50 -14.88 1.52
C ASP A 22 -11.49 -15.06 0.36
N GLN A 23 -12.01 -15.39 -0.83
CA GLN A 23 -11.20 -15.56 -2.03
C GLN A 23 -10.55 -14.24 -2.48
N ASP A 24 -11.15 -13.09 -2.17
CA ASP A 24 -10.60 -11.78 -2.52
C ASP A 24 -9.35 -11.47 -1.70
N LEU A 25 -9.35 -11.78 -0.40
CA LEU A 25 -8.15 -11.69 0.43
C LEU A 25 -7.03 -12.57 -0.14
N PHE A 26 -7.36 -13.80 -0.55
CA PHE A 26 -6.38 -14.69 -1.16
C PHE A 26 -5.84 -14.14 -2.49
N LYS A 27 -6.70 -13.55 -3.33
CA LYS A 27 -6.28 -12.86 -4.57
C LYS A 27 -5.32 -11.71 -4.29
N ILE A 28 -5.58 -10.91 -3.26
CA ILE A 28 -4.70 -9.81 -2.83
C ILE A 28 -3.33 -10.34 -2.39
N VAL A 29 -3.30 -11.39 -1.57
CA VAL A 29 -2.05 -12.02 -1.13
C VAL A 29 -1.28 -12.60 -2.32
N ILE A 30 -1.94 -13.34 -3.21
CA ILE A 30 -1.31 -13.87 -4.42
C ILE A 30 -0.66 -12.74 -5.22
N PHE A 31 -1.38 -11.65 -5.49
CA PHE A 31 -0.85 -10.59 -6.32
C PHE A 31 0.28 -9.82 -5.66
N PHE A 32 0.08 -9.28 -4.45
CA PHE A 32 1.08 -8.40 -3.83
C PHE A 32 2.28 -9.15 -3.24
N VAL A 33 2.08 -10.41 -2.81
CA VAL A 33 3.14 -11.20 -2.16
C VAL A 33 3.79 -12.16 -3.15
N PHE A 34 3.03 -13.01 -3.83
CA PHE A 34 3.60 -14.06 -4.70
C PHE A 34 3.96 -13.50 -6.07
N HIS A 35 3.03 -12.88 -6.79
CA HIS A 35 3.23 -12.34 -8.13
C HIS A 35 3.56 -10.84 -8.14
N SER A 36 4.24 -10.38 -7.09
CA SER A 36 4.53 -8.96 -6.87
C SER A 36 5.20 -8.32 -8.09
N PRO A 37 4.79 -7.10 -8.51
CA PRO A 37 5.46 -6.33 -9.57
C PRO A 37 6.81 -5.73 -9.17
N CYS A 38 7.18 -5.84 -7.89
CA CYS A 38 8.45 -5.35 -7.39
C CYS A 38 9.56 -6.38 -7.60
N SER A 39 10.68 -5.94 -8.17
CA SER A 39 11.83 -6.80 -8.40
C SER A 39 12.44 -7.31 -7.09
N ASN A 40 12.94 -8.55 -7.12
CA ASN A 40 13.68 -9.19 -6.02
C ASN A 40 12.93 -9.35 -4.68
N LEU A 41 11.59 -9.25 -4.66
CA LEU A 41 10.78 -9.47 -3.45
C LEU A 41 10.10 -10.84 -3.38
N SER A 42 9.97 -11.51 -4.52
CA SER A 42 9.35 -12.82 -4.62
C SER A 42 10.02 -13.64 -5.71
N SER A 43 10.24 -14.93 -5.45
CA SER A 43 10.69 -15.90 -6.45
C SER A 43 9.64 -16.17 -7.52
N MET A 44 8.36 -15.85 -7.25
CA MET A 44 7.25 -15.94 -8.20
C MET A 44 6.84 -14.56 -8.76
N GLY A 45 7.65 -13.52 -8.51
CA GLY A 45 7.36 -12.16 -8.93
C GLY A 45 7.16 -12.06 -10.45
N LYS A 46 6.30 -11.14 -10.87
CA LYS A 46 6.02 -10.84 -12.27
C LYS A 46 6.19 -9.36 -12.48
N THR A 47 7.12 -8.96 -13.34
CA THR A 47 7.33 -7.54 -13.67
C THR A 47 6.10 -6.92 -14.31
N LEU A 48 6.01 -5.59 -14.27
CA LEU A 48 4.96 -4.87 -15.00
C LEU A 48 4.99 -5.17 -16.51
N ASP A 49 6.16 -5.42 -17.10
CA ASP A 49 6.29 -5.80 -18.51
C ASP A 49 5.65 -7.17 -18.79
N GLU A 50 5.82 -8.15 -17.90
CA GLU A 50 5.14 -9.46 -17.98
C GLU A 50 3.62 -9.36 -17.79
N TYR A 51 3.15 -8.34 -17.08
CA TYR A 51 1.73 -7.96 -17.03
C TYR A 51 1.26 -7.16 -18.26
N GLY A 52 2.11 -6.94 -19.26
CA GLY A 52 1.78 -6.21 -20.49
C GLY A 52 1.97 -4.69 -20.40
N TRP A 53 2.79 -4.20 -19.46
CA TRP A 53 3.09 -2.78 -19.26
C TRP A 53 4.57 -2.44 -19.51
N SER A 54 4.91 -2.07 -20.74
CA SER A 54 6.28 -1.69 -21.10
C SER A 54 6.66 -0.25 -20.68
N ALA A 55 5.72 0.69 -20.73
CA ALA A 55 5.94 2.09 -20.35
C ALA A 55 4.79 2.69 -19.48
N PRO A 56 4.40 2.03 -18.37
CA PRO A 56 3.14 2.30 -17.66
C PRO A 56 2.99 3.73 -17.16
N TRP A 57 4.10 4.36 -16.78
CA TRP A 57 4.09 5.66 -16.09
C TRP A 57 4.04 6.87 -17.01
N ARG A 58 4.11 6.66 -18.33
CA ARG A 58 4.22 7.72 -19.34
C ARG A 58 2.99 7.76 -20.24
N LYS A 59 2.91 8.77 -21.11
CA LYS A 59 1.88 8.85 -22.16
C LYS A 59 1.96 7.59 -23.05
N PRO A 60 0.83 7.00 -23.46
CA PRO A 60 -0.57 7.39 -23.19
C PRO A 60 -1.18 6.78 -21.90
N TYR A 61 -0.42 5.96 -21.19
CA TYR A 61 -0.90 5.04 -20.17
C TYR A 61 -1.16 5.63 -18.80
N TYR A 62 -0.21 6.40 -18.24
CA TYR A 62 -0.32 7.02 -16.91
C TYR A 62 -0.93 6.10 -15.82
N LEU A 63 -0.42 4.88 -15.66
CA LEU A 63 -0.92 3.89 -14.70
C LEU A 63 -1.02 4.46 -13.27
N ASN A 64 -0.11 5.34 -12.87
CA ASN A 64 -0.17 6.04 -11.59
C ASN A 64 -1.46 6.86 -11.40
N LYS A 65 -2.00 7.45 -12.46
CA LYS A 65 -3.27 8.18 -12.41
C LYS A 65 -4.45 7.21 -12.38
N GLN A 66 -4.38 6.11 -13.15
CA GLN A 66 -5.40 5.07 -13.13
C GLN A 66 -5.54 4.42 -11.75
N LEU A 67 -4.44 4.13 -11.07
CA LEU A 67 -4.43 3.59 -9.71
C LEU A 67 -5.08 4.56 -8.70
N ARG A 68 -4.83 5.87 -8.84
CA ARG A 68 -5.50 6.89 -8.02
C ARG A 68 -7.00 6.97 -8.30
N GLN A 69 -7.41 6.90 -9.56
CA GLN A 69 -8.83 6.92 -9.96
C GLN A 69 -9.60 5.66 -9.57
N ALA A 70 -8.91 4.53 -9.35
CA ALA A 70 -9.54 3.28 -8.93
C ALA A 70 -10.00 3.29 -7.47
N SER A 71 -9.39 4.14 -6.64
CA SER A 71 -9.80 4.37 -5.25
C SER A 71 -11.26 4.83 -5.18
N LEU A 72 -11.98 4.42 -4.14
CA LEU A 72 -13.39 4.78 -3.99
C LEU A 72 -13.57 6.30 -3.81
N TYR A 73 -12.61 6.90 -3.10
CA TYR A 73 -12.51 8.35 -2.89
C TYR A 73 -11.17 8.88 -3.42
N GLU A 74 -10.94 10.19 -3.31
CA GLU A 74 -9.66 10.78 -3.69
C GLU A 74 -8.50 10.16 -2.86
N LEU A 75 -7.65 9.37 -3.51
CA LEU A 75 -6.50 8.74 -2.88
C LEU A 75 -5.36 9.74 -2.66
N VAL A 76 -5.07 10.01 -1.40
CA VAL A 76 -3.94 10.82 -0.99
C VAL A 76 -2.71 9.93 -0.82
N VAL A 77 -1.61 10.27 -1.52
CA VAL A 77 -0.34 9.53 -1.44
C VAL A 77 0.81 10.50 -1.30
N TYR A 78 1.51 10.41 -0.16
CA TYR A 78 2.73 11.15 0.12
C TYR A 78 3.95 10.22 0.11
N SER A 79 5.06 10.73 -0.41
CA SER A 79 6.32 9.99 -0.49
C SER A 79 7.45 10.83 0.09
N ALA A 80 8.19 10.25 1.02
CA ALA A 80 9.44 10.80 1.54
C ALA A 80 10.62 10.26 0.72
N LYS A 81 11.60 11.10 0.42
CA LYS A 81 12.85 10.68 -0.25
C LYS A 81 13.89 10.14 0.73
N GLY A 82 13.70 10.38 2.02
CA GLY A 82 14.53 9.84 3.09
C GLY A 82 13.79 9.71 4.40
N TYR A 83 14.34 8.93 5.33
CA TYR A 83 13.73 8.73 6.66
C TYR A 83 13.59 10.01 7.48
N ASN A 84 14.43 11.02 7.22
CA ASN A 84 14.34 12.34 7.86
C ASN A 84 13.08 13.12 7.45
N GLU A 85 12.53 12.84 6.27
CA GLU A 85 11.33 13.45 5.69
C GLU A 85 10.04 12.69 6.01
N MET A 86 10.14 11.45 6.52
CA MET A 86 8.98 10.62 6.87
C MET A 86 8.05 11.31 7.86
N ASP A 87 8.60 12.03 8.83
CA ASP A 87 7.82 12.74 9.84
C ASP A 87 6.83 13.74 9.22
N VAL A 88 7.32 14.58 8.32
CA VAL A 88 6.51 15.60 7.61
C VAL A 88 5.55 14.94 6.62
N ALA A 89 5.98 13.86 5.95
CA ALA A 89 5.12 13.14 5.01
C ALA A 89 3.95 12.45 5.73
N LEU A 90 4.20 11.85 6.89
CA LEU A 90 3.19 11.22 7.74
C LEU A 90 2.21 12.26 8.29
N GLU A 91 2.71 13.42 8.70
CA GLU A 91 1.85 14.52 9.16
C GLU A 91 0.91 15.02 8.06
N LYS A 92 1.43 15.24 6.83
CA LYS A 92 0.61 15.62 5.67
C LYS A 92 -0.43 14.57 5.28
N ALA A 93 -0.11 13.30 5.48
CA ALA A 93 -1.03 12.20 5.23
C ALA A 93 -2.05 11.97 6.36
N ASP A 94 -1.92 12.68 7.49
CA ASP A 94 -2.64 12.40 8.73
C ASP A 94 -2.45 10.93 9.20
N LEU A 95 -1.20 10.46 9.18
CA LEU A 95 -0.80 9.10 9.55
C LEU A 95 0.29 9.07 10.64
N LYS A 96 0.60 10.22 11.25
CA LYS A 96 1.64 10.35 12.28
C LYS A 96 1.10 9.99 13.68
N GLU A 97 0.32 10.89 14.27
CA GLU A 97 -0.18 10.78 15.65
C GLU A 97 -1.48 9.96 15.73
N THR A 98 -2.28 10.01 14.68
CA THR A 98 -3.63 9.44 14.64
C THR A 98 -3.64 8.00 14.11
N PHE A 99 -2.51 7.42 13.74
CA PHE A 99 -2.49 6.08 13.15
C PHE A 99 -2.65 4.96 14.20
N PRO A 100 -3.49 3.93 13.96
CA PRO A 100 -4.44 3.79 12.85
C PRO A 100 -5.84 4.28 13.25
N SER A 101 -6.33 5.33 12.59
CA SER A 101 -7.69 5.85 12.76
C SER A 101 -8.25 6.32 11.42
N ASP A 102 -9.45 6.92 11.43
CA ASP A 102 -10.18 7.43 10.26
C ASP A 102 -10.13 6.47 9.08
N PHE A 103 -10.84 5.35 9.24
CA PHE A 103 -10.93 4.29 8.24
C PHE A 103 -11.87 4.66 7.07
N SER A 104 -12.51 5.83 7.12
CA SER A 104 -13.40 6.31 6.06
C SER A 104 -12.62 6.78 4.83
N ARG A 105 -11.36 7.20 5.01
CA ARG A 105 -10.52 7.83 3.99
C ARG A 105 -9.28 7.00 3.67
N GLU A 106 -9.05 6.79 2.38
CA GLU A 106 -7.87 6.07 1.89
C GLU A 106 -6.67 7.01 1.81
N ARG A 107 -5.57 6.60 2.46
CA ARG A 107 -4.38 7.45 2.62
C ARG A 107 -3.12 6.62 2.72
N ILE A 108 -2.06 7.10 2.08
CA ILE A 108 -0.77 6.42 2.01
C ILE A 108 0.36 7.41 2.31
N CYS A 109 1.26 7.00 3.20
CA CYS A 109 2.57 7.60 3.33
C CYS A 109 3.65 6.51 3.23
N ILE A 110 4.64 6.74 2.37
CA ILE A 110 5.75 5.78 2.13
C ILE A 110 7.11 6.48 2.06
N TYR A 111 8.16 5.72 2.36
CA TYR A 111 9.52 6.00 1.92
C TYR A 111 9.70 5.51 0.48
N ASP A 112 10.14 6.37 -0.44
CA ASP A 112 10.33 5.98 -1.84
C ASP A 112 11.63 5.19 -2.03
N ASN A 113 11.53 3.86 -1.93
CA ASN A 113 12.67 2.95 -2.05
C ASN A 113 12.80 2.28 -3.43
N GLN A 114 11.84 2.45 -4.33
CA GLN A 114 11.87 1.95 -5.70
C GLN A 114 12.17 3.06 -6.73
N GLY A 115 12.28 4.33 -6.32
CA GLY A 115 12.40 5.47 -7.23
C GLY A 115 11.14 5.71 -8.07
N ASN A 116 10.04 5.05 -7.71
CA ASN A 116 8.72 5.18 -8.32
C ASN A 116 7.67 5.03 -7.22
N GLN A 117 6.81 6.04 -7.07
CA GLN A 117 5.85 6.12 -5.97
C GLN A 117 4.99 4.86 -5.84
N PHE A 118 4.39 4.35 -6.92
CA PHE A 118 3.49 3.21 -6.82
C PHE A 118 4.21 1.86 -6.71
N LEU A 119 5.40 1.70 -7.31
CA LEU A 119 6.23 0.53 -7.02
C LEU A 119 6.67 0.50 -5.55
N SER A 120 7.00 1.65 -4.98
CA SER A 120 7.30 1.76 -3.54
C SER A 120 6.07 1.44 -2.68
N VAL A 121 4.86 1.86 -3.09
CA VAL A 121 3.61 1.43 -2.43
C VAL A 121 3.44 -0.08 -2.46
N PHE A 122 3.60 -0.72 -3.64
CA PHE A 122 3.46 -2.17 -3.77
C PHE A 122 4.51 -2.93 -2.94
N TYR A 123 5.74 -2.43 -2.91
CA TYR A 123 6.82 -2.95 -2.07
C TYR A 123 6.40 -2.95 -0.59
N HIS A 124 5.87 -1.82 -0.11
CA HIS A 124 5.48 -1.68 1.29
C HIS A 124 4.24 -2.49 1.66
N ILE A 125 3.26 -2.62 0.75
CA ILE A 125 2.11 -3.53 0.94
C ILE A 125 2.61 -4.97 1.09
N ARG A 126 3.47 -5.42 0.18
CA ARG A 126 4.08 -6.75 0.24
C ARG A 126 4.78 -6.98 1.58
N ASN A 127 5.58 -6.02 2.05
CA ASN A 127 6.30 -6.16 3.31
C ASN A 127 5.38 -6.18 4.53
N ALA A 128 4.32 -5.38 4.52
CA ALA A 128 3.32 -5.43 5.59
C ALA A 128 2.69 -6.82 5.70
N PHE A 129 2.34 -7.45 4.57
CA PHE A 129 1.91 -8.85 4.51
C PHE A 129 2.98 -9.82 5.01
N ALA A 130 4.20 -9.74 4.47
CA ALA A 130 5.28 -10.68 4.79
C ALA A 130 5.74 -10.62 6.26
N HIS A 131 5.59 -9.46 6.90
CA HIS A 131 5.96 -9.24 8.31
C HIS A 131 4.77 -9.23 9.26
N CYS A 132 3.56 -9.56 8.77
CA CYS A 132 2.31 -9.55 9.54
C CYS A 132 2.07 -8.22 10.28
N ARG A 133 2.45 -7.10 9.67
CA ARG A 133 2.21 -5.74 10.21
C ARG A 133 1.03 -5.10 9.50
N LEU A 134 -0.10 -5.76 9.61
CA LEU A 134 -1.37 -5.29 9.07
C LEU A 134 -2.53 -5.71 9.96
N ASN A 135 -3.65 -5.03 9.80
CA ASN A 135 -4.93 -5.48 10.32
C ASN A 135 -6.06 -5.08 9.38
N MET A 136 -7.28 -5.57 9.64
CA MET A 136 -8.48 -5.32 8.84
C MET A 136 -9.61 -4.88 9.76
N VAL A 137 -10.38 -3.88 9.33
CA VAL A 137 -11.57 -3.38 10.04
C VAL A 137 -12.73 -3.25 9.07
N ASP A 138 -13.95 -3.43 9.58
CA ASP A 138 -15.18 -3.25 8.82
C ASP A 138 -15.62 -1.79 8.86
N VAL A 139 -15.80 -1.19 7.69
CA VAL A 139 -16.33 0.17 7.52
C VAL A 139 -17.41 0.12 6.46
N ASP A 140 -18.66 0.28 6.92
CA ASP A 140 -19.86 0.28 6.09
C ASP A 140 -20.01 -0.99 5.22
N GLY A 141 -19.57 -2.14 5.73
CA GLY A 141 -19.63 -3.44 5.03
C GLY A 141 -18.49 -3.68 4.05
N ASP A 142 -17.49 -2.79 3.98
CA ASP A 142 -16.25 -2.99 3.22
C ASP A 142 -15.06 -3.20 4.15
N CYS A 143 -14.13 -4.04 3.72
CA CYS A 143 -12.91 -4.34 4.46
C CYS A 143 -11.88 -3.23 4.21
N VAL A 144 -11.44 -2.57 5.27
CA VAL A 144 -10.35 -1.59 5.23
C VAL A 144 -9.10 -2.20 5.85
N PHE A 145 -8.03 -2.25 5.07
CA PHE A 145 -6.71 -2.65 5.53
C PHE A 145 -5.97 -1.48 6.19
N ILE A 146 -5.34 -1.80 7.30
CA ILE A 146 -4.34 -0.99 7.99
C ILE A 146 -3.01 -1.66 7.70
N PHE A 147 -2.06 -0.98 7.06
CA PHE A 147 -0.72 -1.51 6.81
C PHE A 147 0.35 -0.63 7.48
N GLU A 148 1.36 -1.26 8.05
CA GLU A 148 2.59 -0.57 8.47
C GLU A 148 3.82 -1.37 8.00
N ASP A 149 4.73 -0.70 7.29
CA ASP A 149 6.07 -1.26 7.03
C ASP A 149 7.11 -0.53 7.88
N VAL A 150 8.03 -1.30 8.44
CA VAL A 150 9.03 -0.80 9.39
C VAL A 150 10.36 -1.49 9.17
N GLN A 151 11.44 -0.79 9.52
CA GLN A 151 12.79 -1.30 9.51
C GLN A 151 13.32 -1.44 10.94
N PRO A 152 13.89 -2.59 11.32
CA PRO A 152 14.50 -2.76 12.63
C PRO A 152 15.62 -1.74 12.85
N LYS A 153 15.65 -1.11 14.02
CA LYS A 153 16.82 -0.36 14.48
C LYS A 153 17.70 -1.33 15.27
N LYS A 154 18.99 -1.42 14.93
CA LYS A 154 19.94 -2.25 15.68
C LYS A 154 19.87 -1.90 17.17
N ASN A 155 19.80 -2.93 18.02
CA ASN A 155 19.81 -2.82 19.48
C ASN A 155 18.69 -1.95 20.06
N SER A 156 17.52 -1.92 19.42
CA SER A 156 16.35 -1.21 19.94
C SER A 156 15.07 -2.00 19.67
N ASN A 157 14.12 -1.93 20.59
CA ASN A 157 12.75 -2.41 20.37
C ASN A 157 11.92 -1.45 19.51
N GLN A 158 12.45 -0.27 19.19
CA GLN A 158 11.81 0.67 18.28
C GLN A 158 12.08 0.29 16.83
N LEU A 159 11.02 0.33 16.03
CA LEU A 159 11.07 0.05 14.60
C LEU A 159 10.89 1.36 13.84
N LYS A 160 11.80 1.64 12.92
CA LYS A 160 11.77 2.87 12.11
C LYS A 160 10.70 2.73 11.04
N VAL A 161 9.69 3.60 11.04
CA VAL A 161 8.58 3.54 10.09
C VAL A 161 9.07 3.86 8.68
N SER A 162 8.76 2.99 7.73
CA SER A 162 8.98 3.21 6.29
C SER A 162 7.67 3.39 5.53
N ALA A 163 6.53 2.90 6.04
CA ALA A 163 5.22 3.19 5.46
C ALA A 163 4.08 3.02 6.45
N ARG A 164 3.02 3.79 6.25
CA ARG A 164 1.69 3.60 6.87
C ARG A 164 0.62 3.81 5.81
N MET A 165 -0.39 2.96 5.78
CA MET A 165 -1.46 3.00 4.78
C MET A 165 -2.80 2.58 5.38
N ILE A 166 -3.86 3.26 4.95
CA ILE A 166 -5.26 2.87 5.13
C ILE A 166 -5.84 2.71 3.73
N LEU A 167 -6.24 1.49 3.35
CA LEU A 167 -6.68 1.15 1.99
C LEU A 167 -7.85 0.18 1.99
N ARG A 168 -8.82 0.39 1.11
CA ARG A 168 -9.97 -0.52 0.97
C ARG A 168 -9.57 -1.79 0.21
N LYS A 169 -10.16 -2.92 0.59
CA LYS A 169 -10.07 -4.19 -0.14
C LYS A 169 -10.50 -3.99 -1.59
N SER A 170 -11.62 -3.30 -1.79
CA SER A 170 -12.15 -2.95 -3.11
C SER A 170 -11.15 -2.16 -3.99
N THR A 171 -10.38 -1.24 -3.40
CA THR A 171 -9.33 -0.49 -4.11
C THR A 171 -8.17 -1.39 -4.52
N LEU A 172 -7.71 -2.26 -3.61
CA LEU A 172 -6.65 -3.23 -3.92
C LEU A 172 -7.06 -4.18 -5.06
N LEU A 173 -8.28 -4.70 -5.03
CA LEU A 173 -8.81 -5.56 -6.09
C LEU A 173 -8.85 -4.84 -7.44
N LYS A 174 -9.31 -3.58 -7.48
CA LYS A 174 -9.29 -2.78 -8.72
C LYS A 174 -7.87 -2.52 -9.21
N TRP A 175 -6.88 -2.35 -8.34
CA TRP A 175 -5.48 -2.24 -8.73
C TRP A 175 -4.95 -3.52 -9.35
N ILE A 176 -5.31 -4.67 -8.77
CA ILE A 176 -4.96 -5.98 -9.33
C ILE A 176 -5.54 -6.11 -10.73
N ASP A 177 -6.85 -5.89 -10.88
CA ASP A 177 -7.52 -5.98 -12.18
C ASP A 177 -6.94 -4.98 -13.20
N LEU A 178 -6.60 -3.77 -12.76
CA LEU A 178 -5.90 -2.77 -13.59
C LEU A 178 -4.59 -3.31 -14.16
N ILE A 179 -3.77 -3.92 -13.31
CA ILE A 179 -2.43 -4.35 -13.69
C ILE A 179 -2.49 -5.63 -14.53
N GLU A 180 -3.29 -6.62 -14.12
CA GLU A 180 -3.40 -7.92 -14.79
C GLU A 180 -4.01 -7.84 -16.19
N ASN A 181 -4.85 -6.83 -16.46
CA ASN A 181 -5.42 -6.60 -17.80
C ASN A 181 -4.47 -5.90 -18.78
N GLY A 182 -3.25 -5.55 -18.35
CA GLY A 182 -2.23 -4.95 -19.20
C GLY A 182 -2.51 -3.52 -19.66
N ALA A 183 -1.62 -3.03 -20.51
CA ALA A 183 -1.57 -1.63 -20.87
C ALA A 183 -2.86 -1.13 -21.53
N ARG A 184 -3.46 -0.09 -20.92
CA ARG A 184 -4.64 0.61 -21.42
C ARG A 184 -4.46 2.11 -21.31
N GLU A 185 -4.93 2.85 -22.31
CA GLU A 185 -4.79 4.31 -22.34
C GLU A 185 -5.52 4.96 -21.17
N TYR A 186 -4.92 6.02 -20.63
CA TYR A 186 -5.52 6.80 -19.56
C TYR A 186 -6.75 7.56 -20.05
N GLN A 187 -7.92 7.23 -19.50
CA GLN A 187 -9.14 7.99 -19.70
C GLN A 187 -9.35 8.90 -18.49
N LYS A 188 -9.32 10.22 -18.70
CA LYS A 188 -9.65 11.17 -17.63
C LYS A 188 -11.16 11.12 -17.41
N THR A 189 -11.59 10.50 -16.32
CA THR A 189 -12.97 10.65 -15.84
C THR A 189 -13.23 12.14 -15.59
N GLN A 190 -14.29 12.66 -16.21
CA GLN A 190 -14.84 13.96 -15.85
C GLN A 190 -15.60 13.76 -14.54
N ASN A 191 -14.94 14.02 -13.42
CA ASN A 191 -15.61 14.23 -12.14
C ASN A 191 -15.94 15.71 -11.99
#